data_AF-A0AAD6T4E6-F1
#
_entry.id   AF-A0AAD6T4E6-F1
#
_cell.length_a   1.000
_cell.length_b   1.000
_cell.length_c   1.000
_cell.angle_alpha   90.00
_cell.angle_beta   90.00
_cell.angle_gamma   90.00
#
_symmetry.space_group_name_H-M   'P 1'
#
loop_
_entity.id
_entity.type
_entity.pdbx_description
1 polymer ?
#
loop_
_entity_poly.entity_id
_entity_poly.type
_entity_poly.pdbx_seq_one_letter_code
_entity_poly.pdbx_strand_id
1 'polypeptide(L)'
;MNDDYYKLLAVQRSASPKDIKAAYHRALLAAHPDKNPDAKSKDIHAIQQAYRVLSDPARRAQHDTDRQHMPAAPRPAQVISLAEFDEVPEHDRWTHACRCGGNYAITGADMERGMHLVPCTSCSEVVWVGYELVEE
;
A
#
# COMPACT_ATOMS: atom_id res chain seq x y z
N MET A 1 3.23 -2.14 6.84
CA MET A 1 4.12 -1.28 6.05
C MET A 1 5.13 -0.60 6.96
N ASN A 2 6.43 -0.86 6.79
CA ASN A 2 7.50 -0.14 7.49
C ASN A 2 8.68 0.10 6.54
N ASP A 3 8.40 0.72 5.38
CA ASP A 3 9.40 1.13 4.38
C ASP A 3 10.00 2.50 4.73
N ASP A 4 10.33 2.70 6.01
CA ASP A 4 11.04 3.89 6.47
C ASP A 4 12.55 3.61 6.45
N TYR A 5 13.18 3.70 5.28
CA TYR A 5 14.64 3.52 5.13
C TYR A 5 15.45 4.39 6.10
N TYR A 6 14.95 5.57 6.44
CA TYR A 6 15.52 6.46 7.45
C TYR A 6 15.51 5.86 8.86
N LYS A 7 14.39 5.24 9.26
CA LYS A 7 14.28 4.55 10.57
C LYS A 7 15.17 3.31 10.59
N LEU A 8 15.27 2.60 9.47
CA LEU A 8 16.11 1.41 9.35
C LEU A 8 17.59 1.73 9.56
N LEU A 9 18.08 2.84 8.99
CA LEU A 9 19.43 3.33 9.21
C LEU A 9 19.56 4.18 10.50
N ALA A 10 18.49 4.38 11.27
CA ALA A 10 18.47 5.23 12.45
C ALA A 10 19.00 6.65 12.20
N VAL A 11 18.60 7.25 11.07
CA VAL A 11 18.96 8.61 10.66
C VAL A 11 17.73 9.48 10.45
N GLN A 12 17.90 10.80 10.57
CA GLN A 12 16.85 11.75 10.24
C GLN A 12 16.72 11.96 8.72
N ARG A 13 15.56 12.44 8.27
CA ARG A 13 15.33 12.83 6.86
C ARG A 13 16.16 14.02 6.41
N SER A 14 16.75 14.78 7.32
CA SER A 14 17.70 15.87 7.06
C SER A 14 19.16 15.38 6.99
N ALA A 15 19.41 14.09 7.20
CA ALA A 15 20.76 13.54 7.25
C ALA A 15 21.52 13.76 5.93
N SER A 16 22.78 14.15 6.06
CA SER A 16 23.69 14.34 4.93
C SER A 16 24.10 12.97 4.36
N PRO A 17 24.59 12.90 3.11
CA PRO A 17 25.11 11.65 2.54
C PRO A 17 26.22 11.01 3.40
N LYS A 18 27.03 11.85 4.07
CA LYS A 18 28.06 11.40 5.03
C LYS A 18 27.44 10.70 6.25
N ASP A 19 26.38 11.26 6.83
CA ASP A 19 25.68 10.68 7.98
C ASP A 19 25.01 9.36 7.62
N ILE A 20 24.39 9.28 6.43
CA ILE A 20 23.77 8.06 5.91
C ILE A 20 24.80 6.94 5.74
N LYS A 21 25.99 7.26 5.20
CA LYS A 21 27.09 6.31 5.07
C LYS A 21 27.58 5.84 6.44
N ALA A 22 27.83 6.75 7.37
CA ALA A 22 28.26 6.39 8.72
C ALA A 22 27.22 5.52 9.46
N ALA A 23 25.94 5.80 9.28
CA ALA A 23 24.86 5.02 9.84
C ALA A 23 24.73 3.63 9.23
N TYR A 24 24.91 3.49 7.91
CA TYR A 24 24.96 2.19 7.23
C TYR A 24 26.05 1.28 7.79
N HIS A 25 27.26 1.80 7.98
CA HIS A 25 28.35 1.01 8.58
C HIS A 25 28.02 0.55 10.02
N ARG A 26 27.43 1.42 10.83
CA ARG A 26 26.99 1.07 12.20
C ARG A 26 25.89 0.00 12.18
N ALA A 27 24.93 0.12 11.26
CA ALA A 27 23.83 -0.83 11.11
C ALA A 27 24.32 -2.21 10.68
N LEU A 28 25.28 -2.28 9.74
CA LEU A 28 25.90 -3.54 9.32
C LEU A 28 26.67 -4.23 10.46
N LEU A 29 27.44 -3.47 11.25
CA LEU A 29 28.19 -4.02 12.37
C LEU A 29 27.27 -4.58 13.46
N ALA A 30 26.14 -3.92 13.69
CA ALA A 30 25.11 -4.38 14.63
C ALA A 30 24.34 -5.62 14.11
N ALA A 31 24.28 -5.81 12.80
CA ALA A 31 23.62 -6.93 12.14
C ALA A 31 24.58 -8.08 11.78
N HIS A 32 25.87 -7.98 12.12
CA HIS A 32 26.87 -8.97 11.75
C HIS A 32 26.64 -10.30 12.50
N PRO A 33 26.58 -11.46 11.80
CA PRO A 33 26.21 -12.75 12.40
C PRO A 33 27.18 -13.21 13.49
N ASP A 34 28.45 -12.80 13.40
CA ASP A 34 29.48 -13.08 14.43
C ASP A 34 29.17 -12.46 15.80
N LYS A 35 28.52 -11.29 15.81
CA LYS A 35 28.19 -10.57 17.07
C LYS A 35 26.78 -10.85 17.56
N ASN A 36 25.95 -11.48 16.75
CA ASN A 36 24.55 -11.74 17.09
C ASN A 36 24.05 -13.05 16.46
N PRO A 37 24.48 -14.21 16.99
CA PRO A 37 24.12 -15.53 16.46
C PRO A 37 22.62 -15.87 16.60
N ASP A 38 21.90 -15.15 17.46
CA ASP A 38 20.46 -15.30 17.74
C ASP A 38 19.61 -14.16 17.14
N ALA A 39 20.22 -13.18 16.47
CA ALA A 39 19.46 -12.16 15.77
C ALA A 39 18.70 -12.81 14.62
N LYS A 40 17.42 -13.10 14.86
CA LYS A 40 16.38 -13.11 13.84
C LYS A 40 16.65 -11.90 12.94
N SER A 41 17.18 -12.18 11.74
CA SER A 41 17.54 -11.26 10.68
C SER A 41 17.10 -9.82 10.95
N LYS A 42 17.96 -8.99 11.55
CA LYS A 42 17.94 -7.62 11.05
C LYS A 42 18.38 -7.76 9.61
N ASP A 43 17.41 -7.72 8.69
CA ASP A 43 17.62 -7.99 7.28
C ASP A 43 18.76 -7.10 6.79
N ILE A 44 19.96 -7.67 6.71
CA ILE A 44 21.13 -7.02 6.11
C ILE A 44 20.74 -6.55 4.71
N HIS A 45 19.90 -7.34 4.03
CA HIS A 45 19.25 -6.99 2.79
C HIS A 45 18.45 -5.68 2.86
N ALA A 46 17.61 -5.49 3.89
CA ALA A 46 16.87 -4.24 4.08
C ALA A 46 17.83 -3.07 4.35
N ILE A 47 18.89 -3.26 5.15
CA ILE A 47 19.89 -2.22 5.45
C ILE A 47 20.62 -1.80 4.16
N GLN A 48 20.99 -2.77 3.32
CA GLN A 48 21.58 -2.54 2.01
C GLN A 48 20.62 -1.82 1.06
N GLN A 49 19.35 -2.20 1.05
CA GLN A 49 18.33 -1.56 0.23
C GLN A 49 18.10 -0.10 0.66
N ALA A 50 18.00 0.16 1.96
CA ALA A 50 17.88 1.51 2.51
C ALA A 50 19.07 2.39 2.12
N TYR A 51 20.29 1.87 2.24
CA TYR A 51 21.48 2.62 1.82
C TYR A 51 21.51 2.86 0.31
N ARG A 52 21.12 1.88 -0.52
CA ARG A 52 21.07 2.01 -1.98
C ARG A 52 20.11 3.11 -2.44
N VAL A 53 19.00 3.30 -1.72
CA VAL A 53 18.02 4.35 -2.02
C VAL A 53 18.45 5.70 -1.44
N LEU A 54 18.94 5.74 -0.20
CA LEU A 54 19.24 7.00 0.51
C LEU A 54 20.61 7.60 0.18
N SER A 55 21.57 6.81 -0.30
CA SER A 55 22.92 7.29 -0.65
C SER A 55 22.96 8.12 -1.93
N ASP A 56 22.04 7.85 -2.85
CA ASP A 56 21.94 8.57 -4.13
C ASP A 56 20.86 9.66 -4.03
N PRO A 57 21.17 10.94 -4.32
CA PRO A 57 20.22 12.03 -4.16
C PRO A 57 19.03 11.94 -5.12
N ALA A 58 19.21 11.38 -6.33
CA ALA A 58 18.11 11.23 -7.29
C ALA A 58 17.14 10.12 -6.84
N ARG A 59 17.67 8.97 -6.39
CA ARG A 59 16.87 7.87 -5.83
C ARG A 59 16.18 8.26 -4.53
N ARG A 60 16.86 9.02 -3.67
CA ARG A 60 16.27 9.57 -2.45
C ARG A 60 15.10 10.50 -2.78
N ALA A 61 15.30 11.44 -3.71
CA ALA A 61 14.23 12.32 -4.16
C ALA A 61 13.05 11.54 -4.75
N GLN A 62 13.31 10.50 -5.54
CA GLN A 62 12.26 9.64 -6.09
C GLN A 62 11.52 8.86 -4.99
N HIS A 63 12.22 8.31 -4.01
CA HIS A 63 11.60 7.64 -2.86
C HIS A 63 10.79 8.61 -1.98
N ASP A 64 11.31 9.81 -1.73
CA ASP A 64 10.59 10.86 -1.00
C ASP A 64 9.34 11.32 -1.78
N THR A 65 9.43 11.38 -3.11
CA THR A 65 8.30 11.73 -4.00
C THR A 65 7.26 10.63 -4.06
N ASP A 66 7.67 9.37 -4.25
CA ASP A 66 6.77 8.20 -4.29
C ASP A 66 6.00 8.05 -2.98
N ARG A 67 6.66 8.27 -1.84
CA ARG A 67 6.01 8.28 -0.52
C ARG A 67 5.04 9.44 -0.32
N GLN A 68 5.28 10.58 -0.97
CA GLN A 68 4.33 11.70 -1.00
C GLN A 68 3.18 11.45 -1.99
N HIS A 69 3.41 10.62 -3.01
CA HIS A 69 2.38 10.00 -3.85
C HIS A 69 1.86 8.72 -3.18
N MET A 70 1.46 8.84 -1.91
CA MET A 70 0.44 7.93 -1.39
C MET A 70 -0.67 7.93 -2.46
N PRO A 71 -0.99 6.80 -3.11
CA PRO A 71 -1.96 6.83 -4.19
C PRO A 71 -3.20 7.45 -3.58
N ALA A 72 -3.59 8.62 -4.10
CA ALA A 72 -4.82 9.26 -3.68
C ALA A 72 -5.88 8.15 -3.76
N ALA A 73 -6.63 7.94 -2.67
CA ALA A 73 -7.67 6.92 -2.62
C ALA A 73 -8.42 6.96 -3.96
N PRO A 74 -8.59 5.80 -4.63
CA PRO A 74 -9.00 5.79 -6.02
C PRO A 74 -10.32 6.54 -6.11
N ARG A 75 -10.35 7.61 -6.91
CA ARG A 75 -11.56 8.44 -7.03
C ARG A 75 -12.61 7.62 -7.78
N PRO A 76 -13.80 7.40 -7.22
CA PRO A 76 -14.84 6.65 -7.91
C PRO A 76 -15.25 7.39 -9.18
N ALA A 77 -15.35 6.68 -10.30
CA ALA A 77 -15.82 7.24 -11.57
C ALA A 77 -17.31 7.65 -11.47
N GLN A 78 -18.08 6.90 -10.68
CA GLN A 78 -19.48 7.17 -10.38
C GLN A 78 -19.83 6.68 -8.97
N VAL A 79 -20.82 7.33 -8.36
CA VAL A 79 -21.50 6.84 -7.16
C VAL A 79 -22.78 6.16 -7.64
N ILE A 80 -22.96 4.90 -7.27
CA ILE A 80 -24.09 4.06 -7.70
C ILE A 80 -24.77 3.53 -6.44
N SER A 81 -26.09 3.55 -6.39
CA SER A 81 -26.82 2.91 -5.31
C SER A 81 -26.83 1.39 -5.52
N LEU A 82 -26.77 0.60 -4.45
CA LEU A 82 -26.86 -0.87 -4.54
C LEU A 82 -28.15 -1.32 -5.24
N ALA A 83 -29.24 -0.54 -5.13
CA ALA A 83 -30.50 -0.78 -5.83
C ALA A 83 -30.39 -0.77 -7.37
N GLU A 84 -29.34 -0.17 -7.93
CA GLU A 84 -29.07 -0.19 -9.37
C GLU A 84 -28.30 -1.44 -9.82
N PHE A 85 -27.79 -2.24 -8.88
CA PHE A 85 -27.10 -3.49 -9.19
C PHE A 85 -28.10 -4.63 -9.38
N ASP A 86 -27.79 -5.52 -10.32
CA ASP A 86 -28.47 -6.79 -10.50
C ASP A 86 -28.02 -7.77 -9.40
N GLU A 87 -28.96 -8.17 -8.55
CA GLU A 87 -28.77 -9.16 -7.50
C GLU A 87 -28.68 -10.58 -8.08
N VAL A 88 -27.64 -11.32 -7.67
CA VAL A 88 -27.44 -12.73 -7.97
C VAL A 88 -27.68 -13.52 -6.68
N PRO A 89 -28.93 -13.97 -6.43
CA PRO A 89 -29.35 -14.52 -5.14
C PRO A 89 -28.64 -15.83 -4.77
N GLU A 90 -28.09 -16.55 -5.76
CA GLU A 90 -27.36 -17.80 -5.51
C GLU A 90 -26.02 -17.60 -4.77
N HIS A 91 -25.49 -16.37 -4.75
CA HIS A 91 -24.14 -16.08 -4.24
C HIS A 91 -24.05 -14.86 -3.33
N ASP A 92 -25.19 -14.27 -2.93
CA ASP A 92 -25.21 -13.04 -2.13
C ASP A 92 -24.31 -11.95 -2.76
N ARG A 93 -24.51 -11.76 -4.07
CA ARG A 93 -23.64 -10.95 -4.92
C ARG A 93 -24.46 -10.00 -5.77
N TRP A 94 -24.09 -8.72 -5.75
CA TRP A 94 -24.67 -7.68 -6.58
C TRP A 94 -23.70 -7.35 -7.71
N THR A 95 -24.20 -7.26 -8.94
CA THR A 95 -23.39 -6.96 -10.12
C THR A 95 -23.92 -5.76 -10.90
N HIS A 96 -23.03 -4.94 -11.45
CA HIS A 96 -23.40 -3.82 -12.32
C HIS A 96 -22.47 -3.76 -13.53
N ALA A 97 -23.02 -3.49 -14.71
CA ALA A 97 -22.23 -3.43 -15.95
C ALA A 97 -21.23 -2.26 -15.93
N CYS A 98 -20.01 -2.50 -16.41
CA CYS A 98 -19.04 -1.45 -16.66
C CYS A 98 -19.07 -1.04 -18.14
N ARG A 99 -18.72 0.22 -18.44
CA ARG A 99 -18.65 0.74 -19.81
C ARG A 99 -17.66 0.00 -20.72
N CYS A 100 -16.68 -0.69 -20.14
CA CYS A 100 -15.73 -1.52 -20.89
C CYS A 100 -16.30 -2.88 -21.32
N GLY A 101 -17.48 -3.27 -20.85
CA GLY A 101 -18.07 -4.60 -21.04
C GLY A 101 -17.79 -5.59 -19.90
N GLY A 102 -16.98 -5.22 -18.90
CA GLY A 102 -16.83 -5.96 -17.64
C GLY A 102 -17.97 -5.69 -16.65
N ASN A 103 -17.78 -6.09 -15.40
CA ASN A 103 -18.73 -5.82 -14.32
C ASN A 103 -18.05 -5.32 -13.04
N TYR A 104 -18.81 -4.57 -12.25
CA TYR A 104 -18.58 -4.31 -10.84
C TYR A 104 -19.31 -5.37 -10.04
N ALA A 105 -18.67 -5.94 -9.02
CA ALA A 105 -19.27 -6.96 -8.18
C ALA A 105 -18.96 -6.70 -6.71
N ILE A 106 -19.99 -6.71 -5.88
CA ILE A 106 -19.88 -6.58 -4.41
C ILE A 106 -20.70 -7.69 -3.75
N THR A 107 -20.20 -8.25 -2.65
CA THR A 107 -20.90 -9.30 -1.89
C THR A 107 -21.37 -8.78 -0.53
N GLY A 108 -22.26 -9.50 0.15
CA GLY A 108 -22.67 -9.12 1.51
C GLY A 108 -21.50 -9.03 2.48
N ALA A 109 -20.57 -9.99 2.40
CA ALA A 109 -19.35 -9.98 3.20
C ALA A 109 -18.48 -8.73 2.94
N ASP A 110 -18.48 -8.18 1.72
CA ASP A 110 -17.78 -6.95 1.42
C ASP A 110 -18.50 -5.72 2.01
N MET A 111 -19.83 -5.73 2.02
CA MET A 111 -20.65 -4.67 2.63
C MET A 111 -20.51 -4.63 4.14
N GLU A 112 -20.50 -5.79 4.80
CA GLU A 112 -20.23 -5.92 6.25
C GLU A 112 -18.84 -5.38 6.63
N ARG A 113 -17.87 -5.43 5.70
CA ARG A 113 -16.52 -4.87 5.87
C ARG A 113 -16.46 -3.36 5.60
N GLY A 114 -17.57 -2.71 5.25
CA GLY A 114 -17.64 -1.30 4.88
C GLY A 114 -16.94 -0.99 3.55
N MET A 115 -16.86 -1.96 2.64
CA MET A 115 -16.26 -1.75 1.33
C MET A 115 -17.25 -1.01 0.43
N HIS A 116 -16.96 0.25 0.12
CA HIS A 116 -17.76 1.04 -0.84
C HIS A 116 -17.09 1.16 -2.21
N LEU A 117 -15.76 1.04 -2.28
CA LEU A 117 -15.02 1.15 -3.54
C LEU A 117 -14.94 -0.22 -4.23
N VAL A 118 -15.67 -0.36 -5.34
CA VAL A 118 -15.78 -1.61 -6.09
C VAL A 118 -15.05 -1.48 -7.43
N PRO A 119 -13.97 -2.26 -7.67
CA PRO A 119 -13.27 -2.25 -8.94
C PRO A 119 -14.01 -3.04 -10.01
N CYS A 120 -13.81 -2.66 -11.27
CA CYS A 120 -14.24 -3.46 -12.40
C CYS A 120 -13.39 -4.73 -12.53
N THR A 121 -14.01 -5.85 -12.90
CA THR A 121 -13.32 -7.13 -13.17
C THR A 121 -12.47 -7.14 -14.45
N SER A 122 -12.64 -6.14 -15.32
CA SER A 122 -12.02 -6.11 -16.67
C SER A 122 -11.25 -4.82 -16.99
N CYS A 123 -11.28 -3.81 -16.12
CA CYS A 123 -10.51 -2.57 -16.30
C CYS A 123 -10.09 -1.98 -14.95
N SER A 124 -9.38 -0.84 -14.96
CA SER A 124 -8.91 -0.15 -13.76
C SER A 124 -9.91 0.86 -13.17
N GLU A 125 -11.15 0.89 -13.67
CA GLU A 125 -12.20 1.79 -13.16
C GLU A 125 -12.76 1.26 -11.82
N VAL A 126 -13.09 2.19 -10.93
CA VAL A 126 -13.71 1.92 -9.64
C VAL A 126 -14.99 2.75 -9.49
N VAL A 127 -15.97 2.22 -8.78
CA VAL A 127 -17.23 2.91 -8.45
C VAL A 127 -17.44 2.92 -6.94
N TRP A 128 -18.19 3.91 -6.44
CA TRP A 128 -18.62 3.94 -5.05
C TRP A 128 -20.03 3.37 -4.96
N VAL A 129 -20.21 2.28 -4.23
CA VAL A 129 -21.53 1.66 -4.02
C VAL A 129 -22.12 2.16 -2.71
N GLY A 130 -23.25 2.85 -2.79
CA GLY A 130 -24.03 3.28 -1.63
C GLY A 130 -25.03 2.20 -1.24
N TYR A 131 -24.86 1.63 -0.05
CA TYR A 131 -25.82 0.75 0.61
C TYR A 131 -26.13 1.30 2.00
N GLU A 132 -27.38 1.20 2.41
CA GLU A 132 -27.79 1.52 3.78
C GLU A 132 -27.50 0.28 4.63
N LEU A 133 -26.45 0.35 5.47
CA LEU A 133 -26.27 -0.65 6.52
C LEU A 133 -27.37 -0.42 7.54
N VAL A 134 -28.32 -1.34 7.61
CA VAL A 134 -29.30 -1.34 8.69
C VAL A 134 -28.55 -1.76 9.95
N GLU A 135 -28.29 -0.81 10.85
CA GLU A 135 -27.75 -1.11 12.17
C GLU A 135 -28.83 -1.85 12.97
N GLU A 136 -28.59 -3.13 13.31
CA GLU A 136 -29.43 -3.92 14.22
C GLU A 136 -29.15 -3.60 15.69
#